data_AF-A0A5K1JT74-F1
#
_entry.id   AF-A0A5K1JT74-F1
#
_cell.length_a   1.000
_cell.length_b   1.000
_cell.length_c   1.000
_cell.angle_alpha   90.00
_cell.angle_beta   90.00
_cell.angle_gamma   90.00
#
_symmetry.space_group_name_H-M   'P 1'
#
loop_
_entity.id
_entity.type
_entity.pdbx_description
1 polymer ?
#
loop_
_entity_poly.entity_id
_entity_poly.type
_entity_poly.pdbx_seq_one_letter_code
_entity_poly.pdbx_strand_id
1 'polypeptide(L)'
;MPKTSKKLKLLDVDPLELARQLTLMEAALYKKIRPMECLQRSREAKPGKTADNITTIIQLSNRIANWVAESVLAREDSQKRARIVKHFINVAD
;
A
#
# COMPACT_ATOMS: atom_id res chain seq x y z
N MET A 1 31.58 -7.35 -3.86
CA MET A 1 30.87 -6.25 -3.16
C MET A 1 29.67 -5.84 -4.00
N PRO A 2 28.45 -5.69 -3.44
CA PRO A 2 27.31 -5.24 -4.24
C PRO A 2 27.54 -3.79 -4.67
N LYS A 3 27.45 -3.57 -5.98
CA LYS A 3 27.73 -2.30 -6.65
C LYS A 3 26.61 -1.30 -6.35
N THR A 4 26.99 -0.09 -5.92
CA THR A 4 26.20 1.16 -5.89
C THR A 4 24.68 1.02 -6.00
N SER A 5 23.98 1.14 -4.87
CA SER A 5 22.51 1.14 -4.77
C SER A 5 21.89 2.26 -5.61
N LYS A 6 21.57 1.99 -6.88
CA LYS A 6 20.69 2.87 -7.66
C LYS A 6 19.37 3.00 -6.90
N LYS A 7 18.88 4.23 -6.73
CA LYS A 7 17.53 4.46 -6.21
C LYS A 7 16.54 3.80 -7.17
N LEU A 8 15.84 2.78 -6.68
CA LEU A 8 14.78 2.09 -7.40
C LEU A 8 13.67 3.09 -7.75
N LYS A 9 13.27 3.19 -9.02
CA LYS A 9 12.11 3.99 -9.42
C LYS A 9 10.90 3.08 -9.55
N LEU A 10 9.71 3.65 -9.35
CA LEU A 10 8.44 2.94 -9.50
C LEU A 10 8.35 2.17 -10.82
N LEU A 11 8.63 2.83 -11.94
CA LEU A 11 8.56 2.24 -13.27
C LEU A 11 9.69 1.24 -13.59
N ASP A 12 10.68 1.09 -12.70
CA ASP A 12 11.73 0.07 -12.85
C ASP A 12 11.28 -1.28 -12.27
N VAL A 13 10.17 -1.31 -11.52
CA VAL A 13 9.59 -2.53 -10.93
C VAL A 13 8.54 -3.09 -11.88
N ASP A 14 8.53 -4.41 -12.08
CA ASP A 14 7.47 -5.05 -12.84
C ASP A 14 6.12 -4.94 -12.10
N PRO A 15 5.00 -4.59 -12.78
CA PRO A 15 3.70 -4.45 -12.13
C PRO A 15 3.29 -5.65 -11.28
N LEU A 16 3.53 -6.87 -11.77
CA LEU A 16 3.20 -8.09 -11.05
C LEU A 16 4.04 -8.22 -9.79
N GLU A 17 5.32 -7.88 -9.85
CA GLU A 17 6.19 -7.93 -8.67
C GLU A 17 5.79 -6.88 -7.63
N LEU A 18 5.41 -5.67 -8.05
CA LEU A 18 4.87 -4.67 -7.13
C LEU A 18 3.59 -5.17 -6.45
N ALA A 19 2.67 -5.78 -7.21
CA ALA A 19 1.45 -6.37 -6.66
C ALA A 19 1.75 -7.48 -5.64
N ARG A 20 2.71 -8.37 -5.94
CA ARG A 20 3.15 -9.44 -5.03
C ARG A 20 3.71 -8.87 -3.72
N GLN A 21 4.57 -7.86 -3.80
CA GLN A 21 5.18 -7.26 -2.61
C GLN A 21 4.14 -6.53 -1.74
N LEU A 22 3.22 -5.77 -2.35
CA LEU A 22 2.10 -5.14 -1.63
C LEU A 22 1.22 -6.21 -0.95
N THR A 23 0.89 -7.28 -1.67
CA THR A 23 0.11 -8.41 -1.14
C THR A 23 0.80 -9.07 0.04
N LEU A 24 2.12 -9.31 -0.04
CA LEU A 24 2.88 -9.90 1.06
C LEU A 24 2.89 -9.00 2.30
N MET A 25 3.04 -7.69 2.12
CA MET A 25 2.99 -6.71 3.20
C MET A 25 1.61 -6.70 3.87
N GLU A 26 0.54 -6.61 3.08
CA GLU A 26 -0.85 -6.63 3.59
C GLU A 26 -1.18 -7.96 4.27
N ALA A 27 -0.83 -9.09 3.65
CA ALA A 27 -1.06 -10.42 4.22
C ALA A 27 -0.28 -10.62 5.54
N ALA A 28 0.93 -10.07 5.67
CA ALA A 28 1.69 -10.14 6.91
C ALA A 28 1.03 -9.36 8.05
N LEU A 29 0.36 -8.24 7.77
CA LEU A 29 -0.42 -7.50 8.76
C LEU A 29 -1.76 -8.17 9.04
N TYR A 30 -2.45 -8.65 8.00
CA TYR A 30 -3.73 -9.34 8.12
C TYR A 30 -3.64 -10.55 9.06
N LYS A 31 -2.58 -11.37 8.91
CA LYS A 31 -2.32 -12.53 9.77
C LYS A 31 -2.09 -12.19 11.25
N LYS A 32 -1.81 -10.93 11.59
CA LYS A 32 -1.65 -10.50 12.99
C LYS A 32 -2.97 -10.22 13.68
N ILE A 33 -4.06 -10.01 12.94
CA ILE A 33 -5.37 -9.70 13.49
C ILE A 33 -5.88 -10.89 14.29
N ARG A 34 -6.20 -10.66 15.56
CA ARG A 34 -6.80 -11.67 16.45
C ARG A 34 -8.32 -11.56 16.48
N PRO A 35 -9.06 -12.67 16.67
CA PRO A 35 -10.52 -12.64 16.78
C PRO A 35 -11.05 -11.68 17.87
N MET A 36 -10.32 -11.53 18.98
CA MET A 36 -10.67 -10.60 20.06
C MET A 36 -10.66 -9.14 19.62
N GLU A 37 -9.77 -8.76 18.70
CA GLU A 37 -9.71 -7.39 18.15
C GLU A 37 -10.98 -7.11 17.32
N CYS A 38 -11.45 -8.09 16.54
CA CYS A 38 -12.70 -7.98 15.81
C CYS A 38 -13.90 -7.81 16.75
N LEU A 39 -13.96 -8.61 17.83
CA LEU A 39 -15.03 -8.52 18.82
C LEU A 39 -15.01 -7.19 19.60
N GLN A 40 -13.81 -6.70 19.93
CA GLN A 40 -13.66 -5.42 20.60
C GLN A 40 -14.18 -4.29 19.71
N ARG A 41 -13.76 -4.25 18.44
CA ARG A 41 -14.26 -3.25 17.48
C ARG A 41 -15.76 -3.32 17.24
N SER A 42 -16.36 -4.50 17.19
CA SER A 42 -17.81 -4.62 16.96
C SER A 42 -18.63 -4.01 18.11
N ARG A 43 -18.01 -3.79 19.28
CA ARG A 43 -18.62 -3.19 20.47
C ARG A 43 -18.21 -1.73 20.67
N GLU A 44 -17.29 -1.21 19.88
CA GLU A 44 -16.85 0.18 19.98
C GLU A 44 -17.91 1.14 19.43
N ALA A 45 -18.33 2.10 20.24
CA ALA A 45 -19.27 3.15 19.82
C ALA A 45 -18.65 4.13 18.80
N LYS A 46 -17.32 4.23 18.74
CA LYS A 46 -16.58 5.04 17.76
C LYS A 46 -15.35 4.25 17.30
N PRO A 47 -15.18 4.02 15.98
CA PRO A 47 -14.04 3.28 15.47
C PRO A 47 -12.73 4.04 15.70
N GLY A 48 -11.63 3.30 15.92
CA GLY A 48 -10.27 3.86 15.96
C GLY A 48 -9.81 4.38 17.31
N LYS A 49 -10.55 4.12 18.40
CA LYS A 49 -10.09 4.43 19.76
C LYS A 49 -9.03 3.43 20.26
N THR A 50 -9.16 2.17 19.89
CA THR A 50 -8.21 1.13 20.30
C THR A 50 -7.14 0.95 19.24
N ALA A 51 -5.87 1.04 19.65
CA ALA A 51 -4.76 0.63 18.80
C ALA A 51 -4.76 -0.90 18.66
N ASP A 52 -5.06 -1.38 17.46
CA ASP A 52 -5.15 -2.81 17.12
C ASP A 52 -4.51 -3.10 15.75
N ASN A 53 -4.31 -4.38 15.43
CA ASN A 53 -3.75 -4.81 14.14
C ASN A 53 -4.68 -4.44 12.98
N ILE A 54 -5.98 -4.32 13.24
CA ILE A 54 -6.95 -3.85 12.25
C ILE A 54 -6.73 -2.36 11.92
N THR A 55 -6.32 -1.53 12.89
CA THR A 55 -5.95 -0.12 12.66
C THR A 55 -4.66 -0.07 11.86
N THR A 56 -3.73 -0.96 12.18
CA THR A 56 -2.45 -1.05 11.48
C THR A 56 -2.63 -1.37 9.99
N ILE A 57 -3.49 -2.35 9.64
CA ILE A 57 -3.75 -2.66 8.22
C ILE A 57 -4.51 -1.53 7.52
N ILE A 58 -5.47 -0.87 8.18
CA ILE A 58 -6.17 0.31 7.63
C ILE A 58 -5.17 1.44 7.33
N GLN A 59 -4.23 1.69 8.24
CA GLN A 59 -3.19 2.69 8.04
C GLN A 59 -2.27 2.33 6.87
N LEU A 60 -1.94 1.04 6.67
CA LEU A 60 -1.20 0.61 5.49
C LEU A 60 -1.99 0.91 4.21
N SER A 61 -3.27 0.54 4.14
CA SER A 61 -4.10 0.79 2.95
C SER A 61 -4.22 2.29 2.65
N ASN A 62 -4.38 3.14 3.68
CA ASN A 62 -4.38 4.60 3.50
C ASN A 62 -3.04 5.12 3.00
N ARG A 63 -1.91 4.59 3.51
CA ARG A 63 -0.58 4.96 3.04
C ARG A 63 -0.36 4.56 1.58
N ILE A 64 -0.81 3.39 1.17
CA ILE A 64 -0.74 2.93 -0.23
C ILE A 64 -1.56 3.87 -1.12
N ALA A 65 -2.81 4.17 -0.75
CA ALA A 65 -3.67 5.07 -1.52
C ALA A 65 -3.05 6.47 -1.67
N ASN A 66 -2.53 7.05 -0.59
CA ASN A 66 -1.83 8.34 -0.62
C ASN A 66 -0.57 8.27 -1.48
N TRP A 67 0.23 7.21 -1.37
CA TRP A 67 1.44 7.02 -2.17
C TRP A 67 1.14 6.91 -3.67
N VAL A 68 0.04 6.24 -4.05
CA VAL A 68 -0.43 6.19 -5.45
C VAL A 68 -0.75 7.60 -5.94
N ALA A 69 -1.54 8.36 -5.17
CA ALA A 69 -1.91 9.73 -5.52
C ALA A 69 -0.67 10.64 -5.65
N GLU A 70 0.22 10.61 -4.67
CA GLU A 70 1.49 11.37 -4.69
C GLU A 70 2.38 10.97 -5.87
N SER A 71 2.48 9.69 -6.19
CA SER A 71 3.30 9.19 -7.30
C SER A 71 2.80 9.70 -8.66
N VAL A 72 1.48 9.83 -8.83
CA VAL A 72 0.86 10.43 -10.02
C VAL A 72 1.09 11.94 -10.05
N LEU A 73 0.87 12.63 -8.93
CA LEU A 73 0.95 14.08 -8.83
C LEU A 73 2.39 14.62 -8.85
N ALA A 74 3.40 13.80 -8.54
CA ALA A 74 4.81 14.17 -8.61
C ALA A 74 5.33 14.47 -10.03
N ARG A 75 4.51 14.26 -11.07
CA ARG A 75 4.84 14.57 -12.47
C ARG A 75 3.91 15.65 -13.03
N GLU A 76 4.49 16.76 -13.47
CA GLU A 76 3.74 17.87 -14.09
C GLU A 76 3.26 17.55 -15.52
N ASP A 77 4.02 16.73 -16.25
CA ASP A 77 3.70 16.35 -17.62
C ASP A 77 2.57 15.30 -17.67
N SER A 78 1.54 15.56 -18.48
CA SER A 78 0.35 14.72 -18.59
C SER A 78 0.66 13.32 -19.12
N GLN A 79 1.59 13.20 -20.07
CA GLN A 79 1.98 11.92 -20.64
C GLN A 79 2.71 11.05 -19.61
N LYS A 80 3.59 11.66 -18.79
CA LYS A 80 4.25 10.97 -17.67
C LYS A 80 3.25 10.53 -16.60
N ARG A 81 2.26 11.37 -16.25
CA ARG A 81 1.18 10.95 -15.32
C ARG A 81 0.41 9.75 -15.85
N ALA A 82 0.02 9.77 -17.13
CA ALA A 82 -0.70 8.67 -17.76
C ALA A 82 0.08 7.34 -17.68
N ARG A 83 1.41 7.38 -17.84
CA ARG A 83 2.26 6.19 -17.67
C ARG A 83 2.25 5.64 -16.25
N ILE A 84 2.29 6.51 -15.23
CA ILE A 84 2.19 6.09 -13.82
C ILE A 84 0.80 5.48 -13.54
N VAL A 85 -0.28 6.13 -13.99
CA VAL A 85 -1.64 5.60 -13.82
C VAL A 85 -1.79 4.25 -14.50
N LYS A 86 -1.33 4.10 -15.75
CA LYS A 86 -1.34 2.81 -16.46
C LYS A 86 -0.55 1.75 -15.70
N HIS A 87 0.59 2.10 -15.12
CA HIS A 87 1.38 1.17 -14.32
C HIS A 87 0.60 0.68 -13.09
N PHE A 88 -0.05 1.58 -12.34
CA PHE A 88 -0.88 1.17 -11.20
C PHE A 88 -2.15 0.40 -11.59
N ILE A 89 -2.74 0.65 -12.77
CA ILE A 89 -3.82 -0.19 -13.30
C ILE A 89 -3.31 -1.62 -13.51
N ASN A 90 -2.16 -1.79 -14.18
CA ASN A 90 -1.55 -3.11 -14.38
C ASN A 90 -1.13 -3.81 -13.08
N VAL A 91 -0.92 -3.07 -11.99
CA VAL A 91 -0.64 -3.63 -10.65
C VAL A 91 -1.92 -4.15 -9.99
N ALA A 92 -3.07 -3.56 -10.34
CA ALA A 92 -4.38 -3.89 -9.77
C ALA A 92 -5.17 -4.94 -10.58
N ASP A 93 -4.84 -5.13 -11.86
CA ASP A 93 -5.35 -6.22 -12.72
C ASP A 93 -4.88 -7.61 -12.27
#